data_AF-A0A0F9KTG8-F1
#
_entry.id   AF-A0A0F9KTG8-F1
#
_cell.length_a   1.000
_cell.length_b   1.000
_cell.length_c   1.000
_cell.angle_alpha   90.00
_cell.angle_beta   90.00
_cell.angle_gamma   90.00
#
_symmetry.space_group_name_H-M   'P 1'
#
loop_
_entity.id
_entity.type
_entity.pdbx_description
1 polymer ?
#
loop_
_entity_poly.entity_id
_entity_poly.type
_entity_poly.pdbx_seq_one_letter_code
_entity_poly.pdbx_strand_id
1 'polypeptide(L)'
;MDEVTIQLGENPWILIGLIFLEILFVIIPALVSSKIEKKSFKTLLFEMGFQKNDKIFLKVITGLSFGILFFFAGDLIIVFFRNIIIENLFGSGFVEEGNQGAITTIPIQPSLIQLFILIILQIIIIGPCEEAFFRAFLIKKLNYRFKRSYSILISSICFAFYHVPPFLVPTTTILTFFGYFFVFGVILALIFIYFNYSIIPVAIAHSLFNILILI
;
A
#
# COMPACT_ATOMS: atom_id res chain seq x y z
N MET A 1 2.64 -29.97 -9.32
CA MET A 1 3.73 -29.09 -8.88
C MET A 1 3.16 -28.40 -7.67
N ASP A 2 3.65 -28.68 -6.47
CA ASP A 2 3.14 -28.04 -5.26
C ASP A 2 3.43 -26.54 -5.40
N GLU A 3 2.39 -25.74 -5.63
CA GLU A 3 2.51 -24.29 -5.66
C GLU A 3 2.89 -23.83 -4.26
N VAL A 4 4.10 -23.31 -4.12
CA VAL A 4 4.61 -22.79 -2.86
C VAL A 4 3.93 -21.44 -2.60
N THR A 5 2.73 -21.47 -2.02
CA THR A 5 2.11 -20.28 -1.46
C THR A 5 3.06 -19.67 -0.43
N ILE A 6 3.47 -18.41 -0.63
CA ILE A 6 4.35 -17.73 0.30
C ILE A 6 3.52 -17.31 1.52
N GLN A 7 3.68 -18.02 2.64
CA GLN A 7 2.93 -17.78 3.87
C GLN A 7 3.73 -16.95 4.87
N LEU A 8 3.85 -15.64 4.62
CA LEU A 8 4.56 -14.74 5.54
C LEU A 8 3.86 -14.62 6.90
N GLY A 9 2.54 -14.84 6.94
CA GLY A 9 1.72 -14.85 8.15
C GLY A 9 1.87 -16.09 9.04
N GLU A 10 2.52 -17.16 8.60
CA GLU A 10 2.65 -18.39 9.40
C GLU A 10 3.47 -18.14 10.68
N ASN A 11 4.52 -17.31 10.58
CA ASN A 11 5.31 -16.88 11.73
C ASN A 11 5.22 -15.35 11.92
N PRO A 12 4.43 -14.88 12.90
CA PRO A 12 4.26 -13.44 13.15
C PRO A 12 5.57 -12.69 13.42
N TRP A 13 6.61 -13.35 13.95
CA TRP A 13 7.91 -12.72 14.17
C TRP A 13 8.67 -12.48 12.88
N ILE A 14 8.55 -13.39 11.91
CA ILE A 14 9.13 -13.19 10.57
C ILE A 14 8.42 -12.02 9.90
N LEU A 15 7.08 -11.99 9.94
CA LEU A 15 6.31 -10.87 9.41
C LEU A 15 6.73 -9.54 10.06
N ILE A 16 6.82 -9.48 11.39
CA ILE A 16 7.31 -8.30 12.13
C ILE A 16 8.68 -7.86 11.63
N GLY A 17 9.61 -8.80 11.44
CA GLY A 17 10.95 -8.51 10.93
C GLY A 17 10.93 -7.94 9.51
N LEU A 18 10.09 -8.49 8.63
CA LEU A 18 9.96 -8.03 7.25
C LEU A 18 9.35 -6.64 7.14
N ILE A 19 8.46 -6.22 8.05
CA ILE A 19 7.89 -4.87 8.06
C ILE A 19 8.98 -3.79 8.14
N PHE A 20 10.11 -4.05 8.80
CA PHE A 20 11.21 -3.07 8.84
C PHE A 20 11.86 -2.83 7.47
N LEU A 21 11.69 -3.73 6.50
CA LEU A 21 12.16 -3.51 5.12
C LEU A 21 11.39 -2.39 4.43
N GLU A 22 10.18 -2.06 4.87
CA GLU A 22 9.39 -0.95 4.32
C GLU A 22 10.10 0.40 4.51
N ILE A 23 10.97 0.53 5.52
CA ILE A 23 11.80 1.74 5.71
C ILE A 23 12.66 2.02 4.47
N LEU A 24 13.01 0.98 3.69
CA LEU A 24 13.77 1.13 2.45
C LEU A 24 13.02 1.94 1.39
N PHE A 25 11.68 1.96 1.39
CA PHE A 25 10.89 2.83 0.51
C PHE A 25 11.10 4.32 0.77
N VAL A 26 11.59 4.68 1.95
CA VAL A 26 11.97 6.05 2.26
C VAL A 26 13.46 6.27 2.03
N ILE A 27 14.29 5.38 2.60
CA ILE A 27 15.75 5.57 2.61
C ILE A 27 16.34 5.48 1.20
N ILE A 28 16.01 4.43 0.42
CA ILE A 28 16.65 4.20 -0.87
C ILE A 28 16.30 5.33 -1.87
N PRO A 29 15.02 5.69 -2.09
CA PRO A 29 14.67 6.74 -3.04
C PRO A 29 15.23 8.11 -2.64
N ALA A 30 15.23 8.43 -1.35
CA ALA A 30 15.82 9.67 -0.85
C ALA A 30 17.35 9.70 -1.03
N LEU A 31 18.07 8.59 -0.78
CA LEU A 31 19.52 8.53 -1.01
C LEU A 31 19.87 8.63 -2.51
N VAL A 32 19.13 7.93 -3.36
CA VAL A 32 19.35 7.95 -4.82
C VAL A 32 19.07 9.35 -5.37
N SER A 33 17.91 9.93 -5.04
CA SER A 33 17.52 11.28 -5.48
C SER A 33 18.46 12.35 -4.90
N SER A 34 19.00 12.17 -3.69
CA SER A 34 19.98 13.10 -3.09
C SER A 34 21.23 13.22 -3.96
N LYS A 35 21.74 12.09 -4.45
CA LYS A 35 22.91 12.05 -5.34
C LYS A 35 22.62 12.66 -6.72
N ILE A 36 21.44 12.38 -7.28
CA ILE A 36 21.06 12.84 -8.63
C ILE A 36 20.71 14.34 -8.65
N GLU A 37 19.90 14.79 -7.70
CA GLU A 37 19.40 16.17 -7.63
C GLU A 37 20.32 17.12 -6.86
N LYS A 38 21.40 16.60 -6.25
CA LYS A 38 22.34 17.36 -5.41
C LYS A 38 21.65 18.10 -4.25
N LYS A 39 20.54 17.54 -3.75
CA LYS A 39 19.79 18.04 -2.59
C LYS A 39 20.19 17.29 -1.33
N SER A 40 20.06 17.90 -0.17
CA SER A 40 20.29 17.21 1.09
C SER A 40 19.26 16.09 1.32
N PHE A 41 19.66 15.01 1.98
CA PHE A 41 18.75 13.91 2.35
C PHE A 41 17.53 14.40 3.14
N LYS A 42 17.75 15.34 4.07
CA LYS A 42 16.68 15.96 4.87
C LYS A 42 15.66 16.69 3.99
N THR A 43 16.10 17.42 2.97
CA THR A 43 15.22 18.09 2.00
C THR A 43 14.33 17.07 1.30
N LEU A 44 14.87 15.92 0.93
CA LEU A 44 14.09 14.87 0.27
C LEU A 44 13.11 14.18 1.21
N LEU A 45 13.46 13.94 2.48
CA LEU A 45 12.49 13.47 3.47
C LEU A 45 11.31 14.44 3.62
N PHE A 46 11.56 15.76 3.57
CA PHE A 46 10.49 16.76 3.57
C PHE A 46 9.64 16.71 2.29
N GLU A 47 10.27 16.57 1.12
CA GLU A 47 9.55 16.35 -0.14
C GLU A 47 8.69 15.08 -0.11
N MET A 48 9.15 14.03 0.58
CA MET A 48 8.44 12.77 0.82
C MET A 48 7.34 12.86 1.89
N GLY A 49 7.09 14.05 2.46
CA GLY A 49 5.96 14.31 3.34
C GLY A 49 6.27 14.31 4.83
N PHE A 50 7.51 14.05 5.24
CA PHE A 50 7.98 14.11 6.64
C PHE A 50 8.26 15.53 7.11
N GLN A 51 7.35 16.45 6.81
CA GLN A 51 7.44 17.86 7.15
C GLN A 51 6.41 18.23 8.22
N LYS A 52 6.58 19.40 8.84
CA LYS A 52 5.57 19.93 9.77
C LYS A 52 4.27 20.12 9.00
N ASN A 53 3.17 19.66 9.60
CA ASN A 53 1.85 19.73 9.00
C ASN A 53 0.94 20.62 9.86
N ASP A 54 0.16 21.46 9.19
CA ASP A 54 -0.93 22.18 9.84
C ASP A 54 -2.18 21.29 9.92
N LYS A 55 -3.04 21.60 10.90
CA LYS A 55 -4.34 20.94 11.11
C LYS A 55 -4.22 19.40 11.24
N ILE A 56 -3.17 18.92 11.92
CA ILE A 56 -2.90 17.48 12.10
C ILE A 56 -4.13 16.75 12.65
N PHE A 57 -4.78 17.30 13.66
CA PHE A 57 -5.97 16.70 14.26
C PHE A 57 -7.08 16.41 13.23
N LEU A 58 -7.40 17.38 12.37
CA LEU A 58 -8.40 17.21 11.31
C LEU A 58 -7.97 16.16 10.29
N LYS A 59 -6.69 16.15 9.90
CA LYS A 59 -6.13 15.17 8.96
C LYS A 59 -6.16 13.75 9.51
N VAL A 60 -5.86 13.59 10.80
CA VAL A 60 -5.93 12.29 11.49
C VAL A 60 -7.37 11.79 11.53
N ILE A 61 -8.32 12.62 12.00
CA ILE A 61 -9.74 12.24 12.02
C ILE A 61 -10.23 11.86 10.63
N THR A 62 -9.89 12.65 9.62
CA THR A 62 -10.32 12.36 8.25
C THR A 62 -9.69 11.07 7.74
N GLY A 63 -8.42 10.82 8.04
CA GLY A 63 -7.75 9.56 7.71
C GLY A 63 -8.43 8.36 8.37
N LEU A 64 -8.80 8.47 9.65
CA LEU A 64 -9.56 7.41 10.34
C LEU A 64 -10.92 7.18 9.66
N SER A 65 -11.66 8.24 9.31
CA SER A 65 -12.92 8.10 8.59
C SER A 65 -12.75 7.40 7.23
N PHE A 66 -11.70 7.74 6.47
CA PHE A 66 -11.39 7.07 5.21
C PHE A 66 -10.98 5.61 5.41
N GLY A 67 -10.19 5.28 6.44
CA GLY A 67 -9.81 3.90 6.72
C GLY A 67 -11.00 3.01 7.07
N ILE A 68 -11.97 3.53 7.83
CA ILE A 68 -13.24 2.82 8.09
C ILE A 68 -14.03 2.66 6.79
N LEU A 69 -14.12 3.71 5.97
CA LEU A 69 -14.79 3.63 4.68
C LEU A 69 -14.13 2.60 3.75
N PHE A 70 -12.80 2.53 3.74
CA PHE A 70 -12.03 1.57 2.97
C PHE A 70 -12.30 0.14 3.39
N PHE A 71 -12.47 -0.11 4.69
CA PHE A 71 -12.84 -1.44 5.18
C PHE A 71 -14.15 -1.94 4.55
N PHE A 72 -15.19 -1.10 4.55
CA PHE A 72 -16.48 -1.47 3.94
C PHE A 72 -16.43 -1.47 2.40
N ALA A 73 -15.72 -0.52 1.78
CA ALA A 73 -15.61 -0.43 0.33
C ALA A 73 -14.70 -1.53 -0.25
N GLY A 74 -13.75 -2.03 0.53
CA GLY A 74 -12.76 -3.03 0.10
C GLY A 74 -13.43 -4.31 -0.37
N ASP A 75 -14.41 -4.80 0.38
CA ASP A 75 -15.19 -5.99 -0.01
C ASP A 75 -15.96 -5.77 -1.32
N LEU A 76 -16.57 -4.59 -1.48
CA LEU A 76 -17.27 -4.26 -2.73
C LEU A 76 -16.29 -4.19 -3.93
N ILE A 77 -15.11 -3.60 -3.74
CA ILE A 77 -14.10 -3.47 -4.80
C ILE A 77 -13.55 -4.85 -5.17
N ILE A 78 -13.19 -5.68 -4.19
CA ILE A 78 -12.63 -7.01 -4.47
C ILE A 78 -13.68 -7.91 -5.14
N VAL A 79 -14.94 -7.90 -4.67
CA VAL A 79 -16.03 -8.65 -5.32
C VAL A 79 -16.23 -8.18 -6.76
N PHE A 80 -16.22 -6.86 -7.00
CA PHE A 80 -16.36 -6.33 -8.35
C PHE A 80 -15.24 -6.78 -9.28
N PHE A 81 -13.96 -6.64 -8.90
CA PHE A 81 -12.87 -7.03 -9.78
C PHE A 81 -12.71 -8.55 -9.88
N ARG A 82 -12.67 -9.26 -8.76
CA ARG A 82 -12.40 -10.69 -8.74
C ARG A 82 -13.61 -11.51 -9.19
N ASN A 83 -14.75 -11.35 -8.53
CA ASN A 83 -15.91 -12.22 -8.72
C ASN A 83 -16.81 -11.78 -9.89
N ILE A 84 -16.82 -10.48 -10.24
CA ILE A 84 -17.60 -10.01 -11.39
C ILE A 84 -16.72 -9.96 -12.65
N ILE A 85 -15.57 -9.29 -12.64
CA ILE A 85 -14.77 -9.16 -13.86
C ILE A 85 -13.98 -10.44 -14.16
N ILE A 86 -13.09 -10.86 -13.25
CA ILE A 86 -12.16 -11.96 -13.54
C ILE A 86 -12.88 -13.30 -13.66
N GLU A 87 -13.81 -13.61 -12.75
CA GLU A 87 -14.58 -14.86 -12.80
C GLU A 87 -15.42 -14.98 -14.08
N ASN A 88 -16.04 -13.90 -14.57
CA ASN A 88 -16.81 -13.97 -15.82
C ASN A 88 -15.91 -14.07 -17.07
N LEU A 89 -14.69 -13.55 -17.02
CA LEU A 89 -13.74 -13.61 -18.14
C LEU A 89 -12.97 -14.93 -18.22
N PHE A 90 -12.61 -15.50 -17.06
CA PHE A 90 -11.67 -16.63 -16.97
C PHE A 90 -12.22 -17.86 -16.22
N GLY A 91 -13.38 -17.75 -15.57
CA GLY A 91 -14.01 -18.81 -14.80
C GLY A 91 -13.58 -18.87 -13.33
N SER A 92 -14.33 -19.61 -12.52
CA SER A 92 -14.11 -19.75 -11.07
C SER A 92 -12.79 -20.46 -10.74
N GLY A 93 -12.38 -21.45 -11.54
CA GLY A 93 -11.10 -22.15 -11.34
C GLY A 93 -9.89 -21.22 -11.45
N PHE A 94 -9.94 -20.21 -12.34
CA PHE A 94 -8.87 -19.21 -12.46
C PHE A 94 -8.78 -18.32 -11.21
N VAL A 95 -9.94 -17.95 -10.65
CA VAL A 95 -10.00 -17.16 -9.41
C VAL A 95 -9.49 -17.99 -8.22
N GLU A 96 -9.81 -19.28 -8.15
CA GLU A 96 -9.32 -20.18 -7.12
C GLU A 96 -7.80 -20.29 -7.16
N GLU A 97 -7.22 -20.57 -8.34
CA GLU A 97 -5.77 -20.56 -8.56
C GLU A 97 -5.14 -19.22 -8.16
N GLY A 98 -5.76 -18.11 -8.59
CA GLY A 98 -5.33 -16.76 -8.23
C GLY A 98 -5.28 -16.52 -6.73
N ASN A 99 -6.28 -17.00 -5.97
CA ASN A 99 -6.30 -16.91 -4.51
C ASN A 99 -5.23 -17.80 -3.86
N GLN A 100 -4.99 -19.00 -4.38
CA GLN A 100 -3.98 -19.95 -3.85
C GLN A 100 -2.54 -19.43 -4.04
N GLY A 101 -2.28 -18.69 -5.12
CA GLY A 101 -0.98 -18.06 -5.39
C GLY A 101 -0.72 -16.73 -4.65
N ALA A 102 -1.66 -16.23 -3.85
CA ALA A 102 -1.51 -14.98 -3.11
C ALA A 102 -0.52 -15.10 -1.94
N ILE A 103 0.28 -14.05 -1.70
CA ILE A 103 1.14 -13.97 -0.51
C ILE A 103 0.26 -13.66 0.70
N THR A 104 0.24 -14.55 1.69
CA THR A 104 -0.56 -14.32 2.90
C THR A 104 0.24 -13.55 3.94
N THR A 105 -0.29 -12.39 4.34
CA THR A 105 0.32 -11.49 5.34
C THR A 105 -0.54 -11.36 6.60
N ILE A 106 -1.67 -12.06 6.67
CA ILE A 106 -2.50 -12.16 7.88
C ILE A 106 -1.86 -13.22 8.78
N PRO A 107 -1.44 -12.85 10.01
CA PRO A 107 -0.81 -13.79 10.93
C PRO A 107 -1.79 -14.88 11.38
N ILE A 108 -1.31 -16.12 11.44
CA ILE A 108 -2.08 -17.25 11.97
C ILE A 108 -1.93 -17.25 13.48
N GLN A 109 -3.04 -17.02 14.21
CA GLN A 109 -3.11 -17.07 15.68
C GLN A 109 -2.02 -16.23 16.40
N PRO A 110 -1.89 -14.92 16.13
CA PRO A 110 -0.92 -14.09 16.84
C PRO A 110 -1.28 -14.00 18.34
N SER A 111 -0.26 -14.04 19.20
CA SER A 111 -0.43 -13.63 20.59
C SER A 111 -0.86 -12.16 20.67
N LEU A 112 -1.51 -11.76 21.78
CA LEU A 112 -1.90 -10.36 22.00
C LEU A 112 -0.74 -9.38 21.87
N ILE A 113 0.46 -9.78 22.31
CA ILE A 113 1.67 -8.97 22.20
C ILE A 113 2.08 -8.79 20.74
N GLN A 114 2.06 -9.86 19.94
CA GLN A 114 2.38 -9.78 18.52
C GLN A 114 1.36 -8.94 17.75
N LEU A 115 0.07 -9.12 18.04
CA LEU A 115 -0.99 -8.30 17.44
C LEU A 115 -0.80 -6.82 17.75
N PHE A 116 -0.50 -6.48 19.00
CA PHE A 116 -0.22 -5.10 19.43
C PHE A 116 1.00 -4.51 18.71
N ILE A 117 2.08 -5.29 18.56
CA ILE A 117 3.27 -4.87 17.79
C ILE A 117 2.88 -4.61 16.33
N LEU A 118 2.16 -5.53 15.68
CA LEU A 118 1.75 -5.39 14.28
C LEU A 118 0.89 -4.12 14.08
N ILE A 119 -0.07 -3.85 14.95
CA ILE A 119 -0.89 -2.63 14.91
C ILE A 119 -0.03 -1.37 14.98
N ILE A 120 0.94 -1.33 15.90
CA ILE A 120 1.86 -0.19 16.01
C ILE A 120 2.68 -0.03 14.73
N LEU A 121 3.22 -1.12 14.19
CA LEU A 121 4.05 -1.09 12.99
C LEU A 121 3.25 -0.68 11.75
N GLN A 122 1.96 -1.02 11.66
CA GLN A 122 1.08 -0.54 10.59
C GLN A 122 1.01 1.00 10.58
N ILE A 123 0.91 1.62 11.75
CA ILE A 123 0.76 3.10 11.90
C ILE A 123 2.09 3.83 11.72
N ILE A 124 3.19 3.27 12.26
CA ILE A 124 4.48 3.97 12.32
C ILE A 124 5.35 3.69 11.09
N ILE A 125 5.26 2.48 10.53
CA ILE A 125 6.14 2.04 9.45
C ILE A 125 5.38 1.89 8.14
N ILE A 126 4.45 0.93 8.04
CA ILE A 126 3.84 0.53 6.75
C ILE A 126 3.16 1.72 6.07
N GLY A 127 2.12 2.27 6.69
CA GLY A 127 1.37 3.38 6.11
C GLY A 127 2.26 4.58 5.76
N PRO A 128 3.08 5.11 6.70
CA PRO A 128 3.96 6.24 6.40
C PRO A 128 5.00 5.97 5.31
N CYS A 129 5.64 4.79 5.29
CA CYS A 129 6.72 4.50 4.34
C CYS A 129 6.17 4.26 2.93
N GLU A 130 5.12 3.46 2.79
CA GLU A 130 4.49 3.20 1.51
C GLU A 130 3.88 4.48 0.93
N GLU A 131 3.13 5.25 1.72
CA GLU A 131 2.53 6.51 1.24
C GLU A 131 3.60 7.58 0.94
N ALA A 132 4.69 7.62 1.70
CA ALA A 132 5.81 8.51 1.38
C ALA A 132 6.42 8.18 0.01
N PHE A 133 6.53 6.90 -0.36
CA PHE A 133 7.07 6.50 -1.65
C PHE A 133 6.06 6.65 -2.79
N PHE A 134 4.95 5.93 -2.74
CA PHE A 134 4.02 5.89 -3.87
C PHE A 134 3.33 7.24 -4.08
N ARG A 135 3.02 7.98 -3.01
CA ARG A 135 2.25 9.23 -3.13
C ARG A 135 3.18 10.42 -3.12
N ALA A 136 3.94 10.62 -2.05
CA ALA A 136 4.76 11.83 -1.96
C ALA A 136 5.95 11.84 -2.92
N PHE A 137 6.73 10.77 -3.00
CA PHE A 137 7.88 10.73 -3.89
C PHE A 137 7.45 10.59 -5.36
N LEU A 138 6.79 9.50 -5.72
CA LEU A 138 6.55 9.14 -7.12
C LEU A 138 5.64 10.16 -7.82
N ILE A 139 4.50 10.55 -7.23
CA ILE A 139 3.59 11.54 -7.86
C ILE A 139 4.27 12.90 -8.00
N LYS A 140 4.97 13.40 -6.97
CA LYS A 140 5.63 14.73 -7.06
C LYS A 140 6.74 14.72 -8.10
N LYS A 141 7.57 13.67 -8.15
CA LYS A 141 8.64 13.56 -9.14
C LYS A 141 8.10 13.46 -10.56
N LEU A 142 7.06 12.66 -10.78
CA LEU A 142 6.42 12.52 -12.09
C LEU A 142 5.72 13.81 -12.53
N ASN A 143 5.14 14.58 -11.62
CA ASN A 143 4.51 15.87 -11.93
C ASN A 143 5.46 16.92 -12.53
N TYR A 144 6.78 16.77 -12.37
CA TYR A 144 7.74 17.65 -13.06
C TYR A 144 7.82 17.40 -14.57
N ARG A 145 7.40 16.22 -15.04
CA ARG A 145 7.52 15.79 -16.46
C ARG A 145 6.18 15.47 -17.10
N PHE A 146 5.20 15.05 -16.31
CA PHE A 146 3.92 14.56 -16.80
C PHE A 146 2.75 15.34 -16.20
N LYS A 147 1.59 15.27 -16.86
CA LYS A 147 0.33 15.75 -16.29
C LYS A 147 -0.02 14.94 -15.05
N ARG A 148 -0.68 15.58 -14.10
CA ARG A 148 -1.11 14.98 -12.83
C ARG A 148 -1.84 13.64 -12.99
N SER A 149 -2.69 13.51 -14.00
CA SER A 149 -3.41 12.26 -14.28
C SER A 149 -2.48 11.08 -14.58
N TYR A 150 -1.40 11.30 -15.35
CA TYR A 150 -0.40 10.27 -15.62
C TYR A 150 0.41 9.93 -14.37
N SER A 151 0.74 10.92 -13.54
CA SER A 151 1.43 10.69 -12.27
C SER A 151 0.61 9.82 -11.31
N ILE A 152 -0.70 10.06 -11.24
CA ILE A 152 -1.65 9.20 -10.48
C ILE A 152 -1.62 7.80 -11.08
N LEU A 153 -1.85 7.67 -12.39
CA LEU A 153 -1.93 6.38 -13.06
C LEU A 153 -0.68 5.52 -12.83
N ILE A 154 0.51 6.09 -13.07
CA ILE A 154 1.78 5.38 -12.91
C ILE A 154 1.99 4.99 -11.43
N SER A 155 1.72 5.90 -10.49
CA SER A 155 1.83 5.61 -9.06
C SER A 155 0.91 4.47 -8.63
N SER A 156 -0.34 4.46 -9.08
CA SER A 156 -1.31 3.40 -8.78
C SER A 156 -0.95 2.06 -9.41
N ILE A 157 -0.36 2.05 -10.62
CA ILE A 157 0.16 0.82 -11.24
C ILE A 157 1.35 0.27 -10.44
N CYS A 158 2.29 1.12 -10.05
CA CYS A 158 3.42 0.70 -9.21
C CYS A 158 2.95 0.16 -7.85
N PHE A 159 1.95 0.79 -7.24
CA PHE A 159 1.35 0.31 -5.99
C PHE A 159 0.69 -1.05 -6.16
N ALA A 160 -0.05 -1.27 -7.26
CA ALA A 160 -0.66 -2.55 -7.56
C ALA A 160 0.39 -3.66 -7.75
N PHE A 161 1.42 -3.40 -8.55
CA PHE A 161 2.50 -4.38 -8.75
C PHE A 161 3.32 -4.63 -7.49
N TYR A 162 3.42 -3.69 -6.57
CA TYR A 162 4.07 -3.97 -5.29
C TYR A 162 3.27 -5.00 -4.46
N HIS A 163 1.93 -4.98 -4.55
CA HIS A 163 1.07 -5.93 -3.85
C HIS A 163 0.90 -7.27 -4.58
N VAL A 164 1.04 -7.28 -5.91
CA VAL A 164 1.14 -8.50 -6.73
C VAL A 164 2.47 -8.52 -7.50
N PRO A 165 3.60 -8.69 -6.79
CA PRO A 165 4.94 -8.57 -7.38
C PRO A 165 5.15 -9.55 -8.52
N PRO A 166 5.36 -9.05 -9.76
CA PRO A 166 5.80 -9.90 -10.85
C PRO A 166 7.03 -10.70 -10.39
N PHE A 167 7.12 -11.97 -10.76
CA PHE A 167 8.18 -12.93 -10.35
C PHE A 167 8.06 -13.56 -8.96
N LEU A 168 7.21 -13.04 -8.06
CA LEU A 168 6.95 -13.68 -6.76
C LEU A 168 5.58 -14.36 -6.69
N VAL A 169 4.62 -13.90 -7.49
CA VAL A 169 3.29 -14.49 -7.58
C VAL A 169 2.95 -14.94 -9.02
N PRO A 170 2.09 -15.95 -9.20
CA PRO A 170 1.60 -16.37 -10.51
C PRO A 170 0.90 -15.24 -11.28
N THR A 171 0.89 -15.33 -12.60
CA THR A 171 0.15 -14.37 -13.45
C THR A 171 -1.36 -14.40 -13.16
N THR A 172 -1.89 -15.55 -12.78
CA THR A 172 -3.28 -15.72 -12.35
C THR A 172 -3.59 -14.87 -11.10
N THR A 173 -2.74 -14.90 -10.08
CA THR A 173 -2.83 -14.00 -8.90
C THR A 173 -2.72 -12.53 -9.28
N ILE A 174 -1.78 -12.16 -10.16
CA ILE A 174 -1.64 -10.77 -10.63
C ILE A 174 -2.95 -10.29 -11.25
N LEU A 175 -3.49 -11.02 -12.24
CA LEU A 175 -4.72 -10.63 -12.93
C LEU A 175 -5.92 -10.60 -11.98
N THR A 176 -5.97 -11.51 -11.00
CA THR A 176 -7.04 -11.61 -10.01
C THR A 176 -7.13 -10.37 -9.11
N PHE A 177 -5.99 -9.85 -8.63
CA PHE A 177 -5.98 -8.78 -7.62
C PHE A 177 -5.48 -7.42 -8.12
N PHE A 178 -4.93 -7.32 -9.33
CA PHE A 178 -4.39 -6.06 -9.84
C PHE A 178 -5.42 -4.93 -9.81
N GLY A 179 -6.65 -5.19 -10.27
CA GLY A 179 -7.71 -4.19 -10.29
C GLY A 179 -8.06 -3.65 -8.89
N TYR A 180 -8.09 -4.54 -7.89
CA TYR A 180 -8.34 -4.20 -6.49
C TYR A 180 -7.28 -3.23 -5.94
N PHE A 181 -6.00 -3.61 -6.04
CA PHE A 181 -4.91 -2.75 -5.54
C PHE A 181 -4.74 -1.48 -6.36
N PHE A 182 -4.96 -1.54 -7.67
CA PHE A 182 -4.92 -0.37 -8.54
C PHE A 182 -5.94 0.69 -8.14
N VAL A 183 -7.19 0.28 -7.86
CA VAL A 183 -8.25 1.22 -7.44
C VAL A 183 -7.93 1.86 -6.09
N PHE A 184 -7.45 1.09 -5.11
CA PHE A 184 -6.96 1.68 -3.86
C PHE A 184 -5.78 2.62 -4.08
N GLY A 185 -4.87 2.25 -5.00
CA GLY A 185 -3.80 3.09 -5.52
C GLY A 185 -4.30 4.47 -5.94
N VAL A 186 -5.35 4.51 -6.77
CA VAL A 186 -5.97 5.74 -7.29
C VAL A 186 -6.65 6.52 -6.18
N ILE A 187 -7.47 5.85 -5.35
CA ILE A 187 -8.22 6.52 -4.26
C ILE A 187 -7.26 7.21 -3.29
N LEU A 188 -6.21 6.52 -2.84
CA LEU A 188 -5.18 7.08 -1.96
C LEU A 188 -4.46 8.27 -2.63
N ALA A 189 -4.13 8.18 -3.92
CA ALA A 189 -3.54 9.29 -4.66
C ALA A 189 -4.47 10.52 -4.74
N LEU A 190 -5.78 10.31 -4.94
CA LEU A 190 -6.77 11.39 -4.96
C LEU A 190 -6.91 12.06 -3.59
N ILE A 191 -6.96 11.29 -2.50
CA ILE A 191 -6.99 11.83 -1.13
C ILE A 191 -5.71 12.64 -0.86
N PHE A 192 -4.55 12.10 -1.22
CA PHE A 192 -3.26 12.80 -1.07
C PHE A 192 -3.25 14.17 -1.75
N ILE A 193 -3.77 14.24 -2.99
CA ILE A 193 -3.87 15.49 -3.75
C ILE A 193 -4.91 16.44 -3.12
N TYR A 194 -6.06 15.91 -2.70
CA TYR A 194 -7.13 16.68 -2.04
C TYR A 194 -6.62 17.35 -0.76
N PHE A 195 -5.75 16.69 0.01
CA PHE A 195 -5.12 17.23 1.20
C PHE A 195 -3.81 17.99 0.93
N ASN A 196 -3.69 18.59 -0.25
CA ASN A 196 -2.54 19.42 -0.65
C ASN A 196 -1.20 18.69 -0.47
N TYR A 197 -1.12 17.44 -0.92
CA TYR A 197 0.09 16.61 -0.88
C TYR A 197 0.58 16.31 0.55
N SER A 198 -0.36 16.18 1.51
CA SER A 198 -0.08 15.72 2.87
C SER A 198 -0.22 14.19 2.96
N ILE A 199 0.82 13.51 3.46
CA ILE A 199 0.79 12.05 3.64
C ILE A 199 -0.01 11.61 4.87
N ILE A 200 -0.27 12.49 5.84
CA ILE A 200 -0.93 12.12 7.10
C ILE A 200 -2.29 11.45 6.89
N PRO A 201 -3.27 12.05 6.19
CA PRO A 201 -4.59 11.45 6.07
C PRO A 201 -4.55 10.12 5.31
N VAL A 202 -3.68 9.99 4.29
CA VAL A 202 -3.56 8.76 3.50
C VAL A 202 -2.83 7.65 4.25
N ALA A 203 -1.76 7.99 4.98
CA ALA A 203 -1.04 7.02 5.80
C ALA A 203 -1.96 6.46 6.90
N ILE A 204 -2.71 7.32 7.59
CA ILE A 204 -3.67 6.87 8.61
C ILE A 204 -4.80 6.03 8.01
N ALA A 205 -5.35 6.43 6.85
CA ALA A 205 -6.41 5.67 6.18
C ALA A 205 -5.92 4.28 5.76
N HIS A 206 -4.73 4.20 5.17
CA HIS A 206 -4.10 2.94 4.78
C HIS A 206 -3.77 2.07 6.00
N SER A 207 -3.09 2.61 7.01
CA SER A 207 -2.78 1.87 8.24
C SER A 207 -4.03 1.33 8.91
N LEU A 208 -5.07 2.15 9.06
CA LEU A 208 -6.31 1.71 9.70
C LEU A 208 -7.02 0.63 8.88
N PHE A 209 -7.04 0.76 7.55
CA PHE A 209 -7.61 -0.28 6.68
C PHE A 209 -6.89 -1.62 6.89
N ASN A 210 -5.56 -1.62 6.89
CA ASN A 210 -4.76 -2.83 7.15
C ASN A 210 -5.03 -3.41 8.55
N ILE A 211 -5.13 -2.55 9.57
CA ILE A 211 -5.45 -2.98 10.94
C ILE A 211 -6.84 -3.59 11.02
N LEU A 212 -7.84 -3.03 10.35
CA LEU A 212 -9.20 -3.58 10.38
C LEU A 212 -9.32 -4.91 9.64
N ILE A 213 -8.50 -5.14 8.61
CA ILE A 213 -8.40 -6.46 7.97
C ILE A 213 -7.71 -7.47 8.89
N LEU A 214 -6.78 -7.01 9.73
CA LEU A 214 -5.99 -7.84 10.63
C LEU A 214 -6.79 -8.41 11.82
N ILE A 215 -7.86 -7.73 12.22
CA ILE A 215 -8.70 -8.03 13.41
C ILE A 215 -9.97 -8.74 12.97
#